data_AF-A0A239A8C5-F1
#
_entry.id   AF-A0A239A8C5-F1
#
_cell.length_a   1.000
_cell.length_b   1.000
_cell.length_c   1.000
_cell.angle_alpha   90.00
_cell.angle_beta   90.00
_cell.angle_gamma   90.00
#
_symmetry.space_group_name_H-M   'P 1'
#
loop_
_entity.id
_entity.type
_entity.pdbx_description
1 polymer ?
#
loop_
_entity_poly.entity_id
_entity_poly.type
_entity_poly.pdbx_seq_one_letter_code
_entity_poly.pdbx_strand_id
1 'polypeptide(L)'
;MTAFMKKFMVGASDKMLLISIFIIGISGNIASDAAAVIVPSIAGAIFYATKRNPLVGIAAGYEAACAGFSANLLIAGTDALLAGITEEAAKTIDPSMVINPTVNYYFMVASTFILTIAGVWVTKKYVTPLAGPYTPIGEIKEDQNLEVTRAEKTGLSKAGIATLIY
;
A
#
# COMPACT_ATOMS: atom_id res chain seq x y z
N MET A 1 5.44 -10.57 7.28
CA MET A 1 4.26 -9.94 6.65
C MET A 1 2.98 -10.27 7.41
N THR A 2 2.68 -11.55 7.65
CA THR A 2 1.48 -12.03 8.38
C THR A 2 1.32 -11.45 9.80
N ALA A 3 2.41 -11.34 10.56
CA ALA A 3 2.46 -10.72 11.88
C ALA A 3 1.98 -9.25 11.95
N PHE A 4 2.44 -8.44 10.99
CA PHE A 4 2.12 -7.02 10.92
C PHE A 4 0.64 -6.83 10.57
N MET A 5 0.16 -7.60 9.60
CA MET A 5 -1.24 -7.66 9.22
C MET A 5 -2.13 -8.04 10.41
N LYS A 6 -1.86 -9.16 11.09
CA LYS A 6 -2.62 -9.59 12.28
C LYS A 6 -2.72 -8.51 13.35
N LYS A 7 -1.59 -7.86 13.69
CA LYS A 7 -1.53 -6.84 14.74
C LYS A 7 -2.31 -5.57 14.42
N PHE A 8 -2.35 -5.15 13.15
CA PHE A 8 -3.02 -3.93 12.72
C PHE A 8 -4.49 -4.14 12.34
N MET A 9 -4.93 -5.38 12.07
CA MET A 9 -6.28 -5.66 11.58
C MET A 9 -7.28 -6.05 12.66
N VAL A 10 -6.83 -6.70 13.75
CA VAL A 10 -7.71 -7.12 14.84
C VAL A 10 -8.14 -5.87 15.64
N GLY A 11 -9.34 -5.35 15.35
CA GLY A 11 -9.93 -4.17 15.99
C GLY A 11 -9.95 -2.88 15.16
N ALA A 12 -9.42 -2.89 13.93
CA ALA A 12 -9.42 -1.71 13.07
C ALA A 12 -10.81 -1.40 12.48
N SER A 13 -11.19 -0.12 12.45
CA SER A 13 -12.39 0.35 11.74
C SER A 13 -12.22 0.26 10.22
N ASP A 14 -13.33 0.24 9.47
CA ASP A 14 -13.31 0.15 8.00
C ASP A 14 -12.50 1.29 7.36
N LYS A 15 -12.57 2.50 7.93
CA LYS A 15 -11.76 3.63 7.46
C LYS A 15 -10.27 3.35 7.67
N MET A 16 -9.91 2.82 8.83
CA MET A 16 -8.52 2.60 9.19
C MET A 16 -7.91 1.49 8.31
N LEU A 17 -8.65 0.42 8.04
CA LEU A 17 -8.21 -0.62 7.10
C LEU A 17 -7.98 -0.07 5.71
N LEU A 18 -8.92 0.71 5.17
CA LEU A 18 -8.76 1.31 3.84
C LEU A 18 -7.56 2.25 3.81
N ILE A 19 -7.41 3.14 4.80
CA ILE A 19 -6.24 4.03 4.88
C ILE A 19 -4.93 3.23 4.89
N SER A 20 -4.86 2.16 5.69
CA SER A 20 -3.68 1.30 5.73
C SER A 20 -3.42 0.61 4.39
N ILE A 21 -4.45 0.09 3.73
CA ILE A 21 -4.32 -0.54 2.40
C ILE A 21 -3.80 0.48 1.38
N PHE A 22 -4.33 1.69 1.37
CA PHE A 22 -3.89 2.73 0.43
C PHE A 22 -2.45 3.16 0.68
N ILE A 23 -2.07 3.46 1.92
CA ILE A 23 -0.68 3.85 2.23
C ILE A 23 0.31 2.74 1.86
N ILE A 24 0.00 1.49 2.23
CA ILE A 24 0.85 0.34 1.96
C ILE A 24 0.88 0.03 0.45
N GLY A 25 -0.26 0.13 -0.23
CA GLY A 25 -0.37 -0.16 -1.66
C GLY A 25 0.37 0.87 -2.51
N ILE A 26 0.18 2.17 -2.23
CA ILE A 26 0.87 3.26 -2.92
C ILE A 26 2.38 3.14 -2.70
N SER A 27 2.82 2.97 -1.45
CA SER A 27 4.26 2.82 -1.12
C SER A 27 4.82 1.45 -1.51
N GLY A 28 3.98 0.54 -2.02
CA GLY A 28 4.36 -0.81 -2.41
C GLY A 28 5.26 -0.85 -3.64
N ASN A 29 5.27 0.22 -4.45
CA ASN A 29 6.12 0.36 -5.63
C ASN A 29 7.64 0.23 -5.34
N ILE A 30 8.07 0.34 -4.09
CA ILE A 30 9.44 0.01 -3.66
C ILE A 30 9.78 -1.45 -3.99
N ALA A 31 8.79 -2.34 -3.92
CA ALA A 31 8.88 -3.73 -4.33
C ALA A 31 8.65 -3.93 -5.85
N SER A 32 8.68 -2.85 -6.63
CA SER A 32 8.40 -2.85 -8.07
C SER A 32 7.00 -3.40 -8.38
N ASP A 33 6.86 -4.15 -9.47
CA ASP A 33 5.58 -4.69 -9.97
C ASP A 33 4.96 -5.77 -9.06
N ALA A 34 5.72 -6.31 -8.10
CA ALA A 34 5.21 -7.33 -7.19
C ALA A 34 4.05 -6.83 -6.32
N ALA A 35 4.05 -5.53 -5.99
CA ALA A 35 2.99 -4.92 -5.19
C ALA A 35 1.61 -4.98 -5.86
N ALA A 36 1.54 -4.83 -7.19
CA ALA A 36 0.28 -4.87 -7.93
C ALA A 36 -0.42 -6.24 -7.86
N VAL A 37 0.34 -7.32 -7.60
CA VAL A 37 -0.19 -8.68 -7.47
C VAL A 37 -0.48 -9.04 -6.00
N ILE A 38 0.43 -8.65 -5.10
CA ILE A 38 0.40 -9.05 -3.70
C ILE A 38 -0.61 -8.21 -2.89
N VAL A 39 -0.66 -6.90 -3.09
CA VAL A 39 -1.49 -5.97 -2.30
C VAL A 39 -2.99 -6.27 -2.43
N PRO A 40 -3.56 -6.48 -3.64
CA PRO A 40 -4.98 -6.81 -3.76
C PRO A 40 -5.34 -8.12 -3.08
N SER A 41 -4.50 -9.14 -3.23
CA SER A 41 -4.69 -10.47 -2.64
C SER A 41 -4.69 -10.40 -1.12
N ILE A 42 -3.73 -9.67 -0.55
CA ILE A 42 -3.65 -9.41 0.89
C ILE A 42 -4.89 -8.65 1.35
N ALA A 43 -5.21 -7.51 0.74
CA ALA A 43 -6.34 -6.68 1.13
C ALA A 43 -7.69 -7.44 1.09
N GLY A 44 -7.89 -8.30 0.11
CA GLY A 44 -9.03 -9.23 0.04
C GLY A 44 -9.09 -10.18 1.24
N ALA A 45 -7.97 -10.82 1.56
CA ALA A 45 -7.88 -11.71 2.72
C ALA A 45 -8.13 -10.97 4.04
N ILE A 46 -7.68 -9.71 4.16
CA ILE A 46 -7.96 -8.83 5.32
C ILE A 46 -9.45 -8.59 5.50
N PHE A 47 -10.13 -8.22 4.42
CA PHE A 47 -11.56 -7.97 4.44
C PHE A 47 -12.33 -9.25 4.76
N TYR A 48 -11.95 -10.37 4.14
CA TYR A 48 -12.52 -11.68 4.42
C TYR A 48 -12.39 -12.08 5.90
N ALA A 49 -11.18 -12.02 6.45
CA ALA A 49 -10.89 -12.39 7.85
C ALA A 49 -11.61 -11.50 8.87
N THR A 50 -11.96 -10.27 8.48
CA THR A 50 -12.70 -9.33 9.34
C THR A 50 -14.20 -9.31 9.06
N LYS A 51 -14.74 -10.31 8.35
CA LYS A 51 -16.16 -10.47 8.00
C LYS A 51 -16.71 -9.29 7.17
N ARG A 52 -15.87 -8.68 6.33
CA ARG A 52 -16.20 -7.59 5.39
C ARG A 52 -16.17 -8.10 3.95
N ASN A 53 -16.75 -7.33 3.03
CA ASN A 53 -16.79 -7.70 1.61
C ASN A 53 -15.37 -7.79 1.01
N PRO A 54 -14.85 -8.99 0.68
CA PRO A 54 -13.49 -9.15 0.18
C PRO A 54 -13.26 -8.48 -1.17
N LEU A 55 -14.32 -8.33 -1.99
CA LEU A 55 -14.23 -7.62 -3.27
C LEU A 55 -13.87 -6.14 -3.07
N VAL A 56 -14.35 -5.52 -2.00
CA VAL A 56 -13.98 -4.13 -1.65
C VAL A 56 -12.51 -4.05 -1.28
N GLY A 57 -12.00 -5.02 -0.51
CA GLY A 57 -10.58 -5.11 -0.16
C GLY A 57 -9.70 -5.29 -1.39
N ILE A 58 -10.05 -6.22 -2.28
CA ILE A 58 -9.32 -6.47 -3.54
C ILE A 58 -9.31 -5.22 -4.42
N ALA A 59 -10.48 -4.58 -4.62
CA ALA A 59 -10.59 -3.38 -5.42
C ALA A 59 -9.76 -2.23 -4.84
N ALA A 60 -9.85 -1.98 -3.52
CA ALA A 60 -9.06 -0.94 -2.86
C ALA A 60 -7.55 -1.20 -2.94
N GLY A 61 -7.13 -2.46 -2.76
CA GLY A 61 -5.72 -2.83 -2.88
C GLY A 61 -5.17 -2.69 -4.29
N TYR A 62 -5.99 -3.02 -5.30
CA TYR A 62 -5.62 -2.85 -6.71
C TYR A 62 -5.57 -1.38 -7.12
N GLU A 63 -6.58 -0.59 -6.74
CA GLU A 63 -6.60 0.86 -6.94
C GLU A 63 -5.36 1.50 -6.31
N ALA A 64 -5.03 1.16 -5.06
CA ALA A 64 -3.87 1.69 -4.36
C ALA A 64 -2.55 1.40 -5.08
N ALA A 65 -2.34 0.16 -5.53
CA ALA A 65 -1.11 -0.24 -6.20
C ALA A 65 -0.98 0.36 -7.62
N CYS A 66 -2.08 0.48 -8.36
CA CYS A 66 -2.06 1.00 -9.73
C CYS A 66 -2.08 2.53 -9.79
N ALA A 67 -3.01 3.18 -9.07
CA ALA A 67 -3.13 4.64 -9.08
C ALA A 67 -1.99 5.33 -8.33
N GLY A 68 -1.41 4.63 -7.34
CA GLY A 68 -0.29 5.10 -6.53
C GLY A 68 1.09 4.89 -7.12
N PHE A 69 1.24 4.25 -8.29
CA PHE A 69 2.50 3.63 -8.72
C PHE A 69 3.74 4.53 -8.67
N SER A 70 3.61 5.85 -8.90
CA SER A 70 4.73 6.80 -8.79
C SER A 70 4.81 7.51 -7.45
N ALA A 71 3.71 7.64 -6.71
CA ALA A 71 3.70 8.32 -5.43
C ALA A 71 4.32 7.42 -4.36
N ASN A 72 5.15 7.98 -3.49
CA ASN A 72 5.80 7.20 -2.45
C ASN A 72 6.23 8.08 -1.28
N LEU A 73 6.37 7.45 -0.11
CA LEU A 73 6.95 8.07 1.08
C LEU A 73 8.47 7.98 1.11
N LEU A 74 9.05 7.07 0.34
CA LEU A 74 10.50 6.88 0.21
C LEU A 74 10.91 6.99 -1.25
N ILE A 75 12.19 7.26 -1.51
CA ILE A 75 12.73 7.24 -2.86
C ILE A 75 12.73 5.80 -3.37
N ALA A 76 12.12 5.58 -4.54
CA ALA A 76 12.07 4.29 -5.23
C ALA A 76 12.96 4.26 -6.47
N GLY A 77 13.17 3.06 -7.02
CA GLY A 77 13.88 2.89 -8.29
C GLY A 77 13.23 3.66 -9.45
N THR A 78 11.90 3.83 -9.41
CA THR A 78 11.15 4.61 -10.39
C THR A 78 11.60 6.08 -10.42
N ASP A 79 11.89 6.68 -9.26
CA ASP A 79 12.34 8.08 -9.19
C ASP A 79 13.71 8.27 -9.84
N ALA A 80 14.64 7.34 -9.60
CA ALA A 80 15.96 7.35 -10.22
C ALA A 80 15.88 7.12 -11.74
N LEU A 81 15.01 6.21 -12.18
CA LEU A 81 14.77 5.95 -13.60
C LEU A 81 14.23 7.19 -14.32
N LEU A 82 13.19 7.82 -13.76
CA LEU A 82 12.57 9.01 -14.35
C LEU A 82 13.52 10.22 -14.34
N ALA A 83 14.30 10.39 -13.27
CA ALA A 83 15.32 11.42 -13.20
C ALA A 83 16.39 11.24 -14.29
N GLY A 84 16.88 10.01 -14.51
CA GLY A 84 17.86 9.72 -15.55
C GLY A 84 17.33 9.99 -16.97
N ILE A 85 16.10 9.56 -17.27
CA ILE A 85 15.46 9.85 -18.57
C ILE A 85 15.30 11.38 -18.77
N THR A 86 14.90 12.09 -17.71
CA THR A 86 14.71 13.55 -17.75
C THR A 86 16.05 14.26 -17.95
N GLU A 87 17.12 13.79 -17.30
CA GLU A 87 18.47 14.34 -17.48
C GLU A 87 18.98 14.17 -18.91
N GLU A 88 18.84 12.99 -19.50
CA GLU A 88 19.23 12.74 -20.89
C GLU A 88 18.44 13.61 -21.87
N ALA A 89 17.15 13.83 -21.62
CA ALA A 89 16.35 14.77 -22.40
C ALA A 89 16.81 16.23 -22.21
N ALA A 90 17.10 16.65 -20.97
CA ALA A 90 17.53 18.01 -20.65
C ALA A 90 18.91 18.36 -21.27
N LYS A 91 19.83 17.39 -21.32
CA LYS A 91 21.15 17.53 -21.95
C LYS A 91 21.12 17.85 -23.44
N THR A 92 20.00 17.61 -24.12
CA THR A 92 19.81 18.04 -25.51
C THR A 92 19.77 19.56 -25.66
N ILE A 93 19.43 20.28 -24.59
CA ILE A 93 19.35 21.75 -24.54
C ILE A 93 20.52 22.33 -23.73
N ASP A 94 20.77 21.78 -22.54
CA ASP A 94 21.87 22.19 -21.65
C ASP A 94 22.71 20.96 -21.23
N PRO A 95 23.88 20.74 -21.87
CA PRO A 95 24.74 19.59 -21.57
C PRO A 95 25.26 19.51 -20.13
N SER A 96 25.18 20.61 -19.37
CA SER A 96 25.63 20.66 -17.97
C SER A 96 24.55 20.33 -16.95
N MET A 97 23.30 20.13 -17.40
CA MET A 97 22.17 19.87 -16.52
C MET A 97 22.27 18.49 -15.84
N VAL A 98 22.07 18.48 -14.53
CA VAL A 98 22.05 17.28 -13.67
C VAL A 98 20.73 17.23 -12.92
N ILE A 99 20.02 16.10 -12.99
CA ILE A 99 18.71 15.92 -12.35
C ILE A 99 18.84 14.91 -11.22
N ASN A 100 18.57 15.37 -9.99
CA ASN A 100 18.61 14.51 -8.82
C ASN A 100 17.33 13.66 -8.70
N PRO A 101 17.41 12.35 -8.36
CA PRO A 101 16.24 11.51 -8.07
C PRO A 101 15.25 12.07 -7.04
N THR A 102 15.72 12.92 -6.13
CA THR A 102 14.91 13.56 -5.08
C THR A 102 14.15 14.81 -5.55
N VAL A 103 14.30 15.24 -6.81
CA VAL A 103 13.70 16.48 -7.33
C VAL A 103 12.18 16.53 -7.14
N ASN A 104 11.50 15.37 -7.19
CA ASN A 104 10.06 15.25 -7.02
C ASN A 104 9.64 14.78 -5.62
N TYR A 105 10.57 14.60 -4.68
CA TYR A 105 10.30 13.89 -3.43
C TYR A 105 9.15 14.50 -2.62
N TYR A 106 9.17 15.81 -2.38
CA TYR A 106 8.12 16.50 -1.63
C TYR A 106 6.75 16.38 -2.32
N PHE A 107 6.73 16.40 -3.65
CA PHE A 107 5.50 16.22 -4.42
C PHE A 107 4.97 14.80 -4.30
N MET A 108 5.83 13.79 -4.33
CA MET A 108 5.45 12.37 -4.19
C MET A 108 4.94 12.05 -2.78
N VAL A 109 5.58 12.59 -1.75
CA VAL A 109 5.12 12.45 -0.35
C VAL A 109 3.73 13.06 -0.19
N ALA A 110 3.53 14.30 -0.65
CA ALA A 110 2.22 14.96 -0.58
C ALA A 110 1.16 14.19 -1.38
N SER A 111 1.51 13.73 -2.59
CA SER A 111 0.62 12.94 -3.46
C SER A 111 0.18 11.64 -2.81
N THR A 112 1.04 10.99 -2.03
CA THR A 112 0.69 9.75 -1.30
C THR A 112 -0.49 9.96 -0.36
N PHE A 113 -0.48 11.06 0.41
CA PHE A 113 -1.59 11.38 1.32
C PHE A 113 -2.84 11.80 0.56
N ILE A 114 -2.70 12.60 -0.50
CA ILE A 114 -3.82 13.04 -1.33
C ILE A 114 -4.53 11.85 -1.98
N LEU A 115 -3.76 10.95 -2.60
CA LEU A 115 -4.27 9.73 -3.23
C LEU A 115 -4.87 8.77 -2.20
N THR A 116 -4.29 8.66 -1.00
CA THR A 116 -4.89 7.89 0.09
C THR A 116 -6.28 8.43 0.45
N ILE A 117 -6.40 9.74 0.65
CA ILE A 117 -7.68 10.37 1.01
C ILE A 117 -8.70 10.19 -0.11
N ALA A 118 -8.29 10.44 -1.36
CA ALA A 118 -9.13 10.31 -2.54
C ALA A 118 -9.61 8.87 -2.72
N GLY A 119 -8.71 7.89 -2.68
CA GLY A 119 -9.02 6.49 -2.88
C GLY A 119 -9.90 5.90 -1.77
N VAL A 120 -9.64 6.26 -0.50
CA VAL A 120 -10.53 5.89 0.61
C VAL A 120 -11.94 6.48 0.40
N TRP A 121 -12.03 7.72 -0.06
CA TRP A 121 -13.30 8.37 -0.33
C TRP A 121 -14.05 7.70 -1.49
N VAL A 122 -13.38 7.45 -2.62
CA VAL A 122 -13.94 6.75 -3.79
C VAL A 122 -14.39 5.35 -3.41
N THR A 123 -13.54 4.60 -2.69
CA THR A 123 -13.85 3.24 -2.25
C THR A 123 -15.09 3.21 -1.35
N LYS A 124 -15.20 4.15 -0.40
CA LYS A 124 -16.37 4.20 0.49
C LYS A 124 -17.63 4.66 -0.21
N LYS A 125 -17.50 5.64 -1.11
CA LYS A 125 -18.66 6.29 -1.74
C LYS A 125 -19.22 5.49 -2.91
N TYR A 126 -18.38 4.80 -3.67
CA TYR A 126 -18.76 4.14 -4.92
C TYR A 126 -18.52 2.63 -4.90
N VAL A 127 -17.32 2.19 -4.50
CA VAL A 127 -16.95 0.76 -4.57
C VAL A 127 -17.72 -0.07 -3.53
N THR A 128 -17.83 0.43 -2.29
CA THR A 128 -18.51 -0.28 -1.20
C THR A 128 -20.01 -0.45 -1.48
N PRO A 129 -20.76 0.58 -1.90
CA PRO A 129 -22.16 0.40 -2.30
C PRO A 129 -22.34 -0.51 -3.51
N LEU A 130 -21.44 -0.42 -4.51
CA LEU A 130 -21.50 -1.26 -5.71
C LEU A 130 -21.27 -2.74 -5.39
N ALA A 131 -20.36 -3.04 -4.46
CA ALA A 131 -20.07 -4.42 -4.06
C ALA A 131 -21.19 -5.09 -3.26
N GLY A 132 -22.14 -4.30 -2.73
CA GLY A 132 -23.31 -4.78 -2.01
C GLY A 132 -23.00 -5.41 -0.63
N PRO A 133 -24.07 -5.82 0.10
CA PRO A 133 -23.93 -6.46 1.40
C PRO A 133 -23.19 -7.80 1.26
N TYR A 134 -22.20 -8.00 2.13
CA TYR A 134 -21.43 -9.23 2.15
C TYR A 134 -22.17 -10.31 2.93
N THR A 135 -22.53 -11.39 2.25
CA THR A 135 -23.00 -12.63 2.90
C THR A 135 -21.84 -13.62 2.88
N PRO A 136 -21.29 -14.04 4.03
CA PRO A 136 -20.23 -15.03 4.08
C PRO A 136 -20.68 -16.32 3.40
N ILE A 137 -19.93 -16.77 2.39
CA ILE A 137 -20.20 -18.04 1.70
C ILE A 137 -19.36 -19.12 2.40
N GLY A 138 -20.00 -19.93 3.24
CA GLY A 138 -19.37 -21.04 3.98
C GLY A 138 -18.92 -20.69 5.40
N GLU A 139 -18.57 -21.72 6.18
CA GLU A 139 -17.89 -21.53 7.46
C GLU A 139 -16.48 -21.01 7.20
N ILE A 140 -16.17 -19.82 7.72
CA ILE A 140 -14.79 -19.38 7.85
C ILE A 140 -14.14 -20.40 8.80
N LYS A 141 -13.37 -21.36 8.27
CA LYS A 141 -12.46 -22.13 9.13
C LYS A 141 -11.61 -21.09 9.86
N GLU A 142 -11.78 -20.98 11.18
CA GLU A 142 -10.96 -20.15 12.09
C GLU A 142 -9.49 -20.63 12.15
N ASP A 143 -8.97 -21.21 11.07
CA ASP A 143 -7.63 -21.79 10.96
C ASP A 143 -6.55 -20.70 10.80
N GLN A 144 -6.96 -19.45 10.59
CA GLN A 144 -6.07 -18.32 10.72
C GLN A 144 -6.10 -17.87 12.18
N ASN A 145 -5.22 -18.45 13.00
CA ASN A 145 -4.94 -17.94 14.33
C ASN A 145 -4.45 -16.48 14.19
N LEU A 146 -5.37 -15.50 14.25
CA LEU A 146 -5.11 -14.07 14.07
C LEU A 146 -4.35 -13.48 15.26
N GLU A 147 -4.12 -14.25 16.32
CA GLU A 147 -3.25 -13.85 17.39
C GLU A 147 -1.80 -13.76 16.90
N VAL A 148 -1.18 -12.61 17.20
CA VAL A 148 0.24 -12.37 16.92
C VAL A 148 1.05 -13.19 17.90
N THR A 149 1.80 -14.16 17.42
CA THR A 149 2.64 -14.98 18.30
C THR A 149 3.75 -14.13 18.93
N ARG A 150 4.30 -14.58 20.06
CA ARG A 150 5.41 -13.89 20.75
C ARG A 150 6.64 -13.74 19.84
N ALA A 151 6.89 -14.73 18.99
CA ALA A 151 7.96 -14.69 18.00
C ALA A 151 7.73 -13.60 16.94
N GLU A 152 6.51 -13.52 16.39
CA GLU A 152 6.10 -12.49 15.42
C GLU A 152 6.17 -11.07 16.01
N LYS A 153 5.75 -10.87 17.26
CA LYS A 153 5.83 -9.59 17.96
C LYS A 153 7.29 -9.15 18.15
N THR A 154 8.15 -10.09 18.53
CA THR A 154 9.58 -9.83 18.73
C THR A 154 10.30 -9.57 17.40
N GLY A 155 9.98 -10.35 16.36
CA GLY A 155 10.48 -10.15 15.01
C GLY A 155 10.10 -8.79 14.43
N LEU A 156 8.84 -8.37 14.61
CA LEU A 156 8.38 -7.06 14.17
C LEU A 156 9.09 -5.92 14.91
N SER A 157 9.31 -6.06 16.22
CA SER A 157 10.05 -5.07 17.00
C SER A 157 11.52 -4.98 16.57
N LYS A 158 12.18 -6.12 16.34
CA LYS A 158 13.57 -6.16 15.89
C LYS A 158 13.73 -5.63 14.47
N ALA A 159 12.77 -5.91 13.58
CA ALA A 159 12.73 -5.33 12.24
C ALA A 159 12.60 -3.81 12.30
N GLY A 160 11.69 -3.28 13.12
CA GLY A 160 11.54 -1.83 13.30
C GLY A 160 12.80 -1.16 13.86
N ILE A 161 13.48 -1.80 14.83
CA ILE A 161 14.75 -1.30 15.36
C ILE A 161 15.84 -1.34 14.28
N ALA A 162 15.94 -2.43 13.51
CA ALA A 162 16.90 -2.53 12.41
C ALA A 162 16.67 -1.45 11.35
N THR A 163 15.42 -1.16 10.98
CA THR A 163 15.06 -0.08 10.05
C THR A 163 15.39 1.31 10.60
N LEU A 164 15.39 1.51 11.91
CA LEU A 164 15.75 2.81 12.50
C LEU A 164 17.27 3.00 12.65
N ILE A 165 18.03 1.90 12.71
CA ILE A 165 19.49 1.91 12.87
C ILE A 165 20.20 1.96 11.50
N TYR A 166 19.61 1.35 10.48
CA TYR A 166 20.11 1.33 9.10
C TYR A 166 19.71 2.59 8.34
#